data_AF-W2SRT8-F1
#
_entry.id   AF-W2SRT8-F1
#
_cell.length_a   1.000
_cell.length_b   1.000
_cell.length_c   1.000
_cell.angle_alpha   90.00
_cell.angle_beta   90.00
_cell.angle_gamma   90.00
#
_symmetry.space_group_name_H-M   'P 1'
#
loop_
_entity.id
_entity.type
_entity.pdbx_description
1 polymer ?
#
loop_
_entity_poly.entity_id
_entity_poly.type
_entity_poly.pdbx_seq_one_letter_code
_entity_poly.pdbx_strand_id
1 'polypeptide(L)'
;MTPGELMSFLVTAQTIQRSLGQLSLVFGNAVKGWTAGARVFQFANLHPSVCNSDGVCIPYHSLCGEVRFESVEFAYPTRPEHQIFENLNLTIPAGQIVALCGPSGEGKTTITSLLERFYEPTSGRVLLDNQDLRTLNLEWLRGQVG
;
A
#
# COMPACT_ATOMS: atom_id res chain seq x y z
N MET A 1 9.78 -66.71 25.52
CA MET A 1 9.35 -65.33 25.82
C MET A 1 9.24 -65.18 27.31
N THR A 2 10.17 -64.43 27.92
CA THR A 2 10.06 -64.11 29.35
C THR A 2 8.99 -63.01 29.53
N PRO A 3 8.29 -62.95 30.67
CA PRO A 3 7.32 -61.88 30.93
C PRO A 3 7.89 -60.46 30.75
N GLY A 4 9.20 -60.27 30.96
CA GLY A 4 9.88 -58.99 30.73
C GLY A 4 9.99 -58.60 29.24
N GLU A 5 10.21 -59.57 28.35
CA GLU A 5 10.26 -59.32 26.89
C GLU A 5 8.90 -58.86 26.35
N LEU A 6 7.81 -59.48 26.81
CA LEU A 6 6.45 -59.09 26.42
C LEU A 6 6.12 -57.65 26.85
N MET A 7 6.48 -57.29 28.08
CA MET A 7 6.28 -55.92 28.60
C MET A 7 7.09 -54.89 27.82
N SER A 8 8.35 -55.21 27.49
CA SER A 8 9.18 -54.33 26.65
C SER A 8 8.59 -54.13 25.26
N PHE A 9 8.06 -55.20 24.64
CA PHE A 9 7.39 -55.13 23.35
C PHE A 9 6.14 -54.23 23.41
N LEU A 10 5.27 -54.42 24.40
CA LEU A 10 4.05 -53.60 24.56
C LEU A 10 4.36 -52.11 24.77
N VAL A 11 5.39 -51.78 25.57
CA VAL A 11 5.81 -50.39 25.78
C VAL A 11 6.38 -49.79 24.50
N THR A 12 7.23 -50.52 23.77
CA THR A 12 7.77 -50.02 22.49
C THR A 12 6.67 -49.80 21.45
N ALA A 13 5.68 -50.69 21.35
CA ALA A 13 4.53 -50.52 20.46
C ALA A 13 3.70 -49.26 20.82
N GLN A 14 3.45 -49.02 22.11
CA GLN A 14 2.75 -47.81 22.56
C GLN A 14 3.54 -46.53 22.27
N THR A 15 4.87 -46.55 22.44
CA THR A 15 5.73 -45.41 22.09
C THR A 15 5.68 -45.13 20.59
N ILE A 16 5.76 -46.15 19.73
CA ILE A 16 5.65 -46.00 18.28
C ILE A 16 4.30 -45.37 17.88
N GLN A 17 3.20 -45.82 18.48
CA GLN A 17 1.87 -45.26 18.22
C GLN A 17 1.79 -43.78 18.60
N ARG A 18 2.36 -43.38 19.74
CA ARG A 18 2.39 -41.98 20.17
C ARG A 18 3.26 -41.11 19.26
N SER A 19 4.44 -41.61 18.87
CA SER A 19 5.34 -40.91 17.96
C SER A 19 4.70 -40.68 16.58
N LEU A 20 3.95 -41.66 16.07
CA LEU A 20 3.21 -41.52 14.81
C LEU A 20 2.13 -40.42 14.89
N GLY A 21 1.43 -40.33 16.02
CA GLY A 21 0.49 -39.23 16.28
C GLY A 21 1.17 -37.85 16.35
N GLN A 22 2.33 -37.75 17.01
CA GLN A 22 3.10 -36.51 17.07
C GLN A 22 3.64 -36.08 15.70
N LEU A 23 4.10 -37.02 14.86
CA LEU A 23 4.53 -36.72 13.50
C LEU A 23 3.41 -36.09 12.65
N SER A 24 2.18 -36.60 12.77
CA SER A 24 1.01 -36.02 12.09
C SER A 24 0.74 -34.57 12.52
N LEU A 25 0.84 -34.28 13.82
CA LEU A 25 0.68 -32.92 14.34
C LEU A 25 1.79 -31.97 13.87
N VAL A 26 3.05 -32.42 13.92
CA VAL A 26 4.20 -31.63 13.45
C VAL A 26 4.09 -31.36 11.95
N PHE A 27 3.68 -32.36 11.16
CA PHE A 27 3.43 -32.18 9.72
C PHE A 27 2.35 -31.13 9.45
N GLY A 28 1.23 -31.19 10.17
CA GLY A 28 0.17 -30.18 10.06
C GLY A 28 0.66 -28.76 10.42
N ASN A 29 1.49 -28.64 11.46
CA ASN A 29 2.09 -27.36 11.84
C ASN A 29 3.14 -26.87 10.84
N ALA A 30 3.93 -27.77 10.24
CA ALA A 30 4.90 -27.44 9.22
C ALA A 30 4.22 -26.86 7.96
N VAL A 31 3.13 -27.47 7.50
CA VAL A 31 2.35 -26.96 6.36
C VAL A 31 1.74 -25.58 6.66
N LYS A 32 1.18 -25.39 7.87
CA LYS A 32 0.69 -24.07 8.31
C LYS A 32 1.82 -23.04 8.37
N GLY A 33 3.00 -23.43 8.86
CA GLY A 33 4.18 -22.60 8.90
C GLY A 33 4.63 -22.16 7.51
N TRP A 34 4.69 -23.09 6.54
CA TRP A 34 5.06 -22.78 5.16
C TRP A 34 4.07 -21.84 4.48
N THR A 35 2.76 -22.06 4.63
CA THR A 35 1.73 -21.18 4.04
C THR A 35 1.69 -19.79 4.68
N ALA A 36 1.93 -19.69 5.99
CA ALA A 36 2.09 -18.40 6.66
C ALA A 36 3.38 -17.69 6.21
N GLY A 37 4.50 -18.42 6.13
CA GLY A 37 5.77 -17.89 5.65
C GLY A 37 5.68 -17.35 4.23
N ALA A 38 5.03 -18.08 3.31
CA ALA A 38 4.82 -17.64 1.94
C ALA A 38 4.10 -16.28 1.86
N ARG A 39 3.09 -16.03 2.70
CA ARG A 39 2.40 -14.74 2.76
C ARG A 39 3.28 -13.61 3.29
N VAL A 40 4.11 -13.90 4.29
CA VAL A 40 5.08 -12.92 4.81
C VAL A 40 6.09 -12.54 3.72
N PHE A 41 6.63 -13.52 3.00
CA PHE A 41 7.53 -13.27 1.88
C PHE A 41 6.86 -12.53 0.72
N GLN A 42 5.59 -12.83 0.44
CA GLN A 42 4.82 -12.10 -0.56
C GLN A 42 4.69 -10.60 -0.22
N PHE A 43 4.45 -10.28 1.05
CA PHE A 43 4.40 -8.89 1.51
C PHE A 43 5.79 -8.24 1.54
N ALA A 44 6.81 -8.95 2.03
CA ALA A 44 8.18 -8.44 2.13
C ALA A 44 8.81 -8.12 0.77
N ASN A 45 8.44 -8.88 -0.28
CA ASN A 45 8.90 -8.66 -1.65
C ASN A 45 7.95 -7.76 -2.47
N LEU A 46 6.96 -7.14 -1.84
CA LEU A 46 6.06 -6.22 -2.54
C LEU A 46 6.81 -4.92 -2.85
N HIS A 47 6.96 -4.61 -4.14
CA HIS A 47 7.51 -3.33 -4.56
C HIS A 47 6.41 -2.25 -4.50
N PRO A 48 6.64 -1.10 -3.82
CA PRO A 48 5.68 -0.02 -3.78
C PRO A 48 5.53 0.61 -5.17
N SER A 49 4.28 0.86 -5.59
CA SER A 49 3.97 1.46 -6.90
C SER A 49 4.31 2.96 -6.96
N VAL A 50 4.42 3.62 -5.81
CA VAL A 50 4.81 5.04 -5.70
C VAL A 50 6.14 5.10 -4.94
N CYS A 51 7.21 5.51 -5.64
CA CYS A 51 8.55 5.60 -5.06
C CYS A 51 8.69 6.84 -4.16
N ASN A 52 9.22 6.63 -2.95
CA ASN A 52 9.23 7.65 -1.90
C ASN A 52 10.49 8.53 -1.87
N SER A 53 11.61 8.12 -2.48
CA SER A 53 12.95 8.63 -2.11
C SER A 53 13.67 9.52 -3.12
N ASP A 54 13.35 9.46 -4.42
CA ASP A 54 14.27 9.95 -5.46
C ASP A 54 13.87 11.30 -6.08
N GLY A 55 12.88 11.98 -5.51
CA GLY A 55 12.37 13.25 -6.02
C GLY A 55 13.17 14.48 -5.57
N VAL A 56 12.94 15.60 -6.24
CA VAL A 56 13.52 16.92 -5.95
C VAL A 56 12.71 17.61 -4.83
N CYS A 57 13.37 18.45 -4.02
CA CYS A 57 12.68 19.32 -3.07
C CYS A 57 12.71 20.76 -3.59
N ILE A 58 11.60 21.50 -3.44
CA ILE A 58 11.57 22.92 -3.80
C ILE A 58 12.28 23.71 -2.69
N PRO A 59 13.26 24.56 -3.01
CA PRO A 59 13.89 25.43 -2.03
C PRO A 59 12.86 26.37 -1.39
N TYR A 60 13.00 26.63 -0.08
CA TYR A 60 12.05 27.46 0.68
C TYR A 60 11.82 28.86 0.09
N HIS A 61 12.83 29.46 -0.54
CA HIS A 61 12.72 30.79 -1.16
C HIS A 61 11.90 30.81 -2.45
N SER A 62 11.64 29.65 -3.05
CA SER A 62 10.88 29.49 -4.30
C SER A 62 9.51 28.85 -4.06
N LEU A 63 9.20 28.43 -2.83
CA LEU A 63 7.93 27.84 -2.46
C LEU A 63 6.88 28.94 -2.24
N CYS A 64 5.95 29.09 -3.17
CA CYS A 64 4.82 30.01 -3.07
C CYS A 64 3.53 29.30 -2.65
N GLY A 65 3.36 28.03 -3.04
CA GLY A 65 2.18 27.22 -2.73
C GLY A 65 1.04 27.34 -3.74
N GLU A 66 1.33 27.72 -4.99
CA GLU A 66 0.33 27.63 -6.07
C GLU A 66 0.17 26.18 -6.51
N VAL A 67 -1.07 25.70 -6.56
CA VAL A 67 -1.40 24.34 -7.01
C VAL A 67 -2.18 24.40 -8.32
N ARG A 68 -1.79 23.60 -9.31
CA ARG A 68 -2.48 23.53 -10.60
C ARG A 68 -2.74 22.10 -11.05
N PHE A 69 -3.99 21.80 -11.36
CA PHE A 69 -4.42 20.59 -12.05
C PHE A 69 -4.55 20.91 -13.54
N GLU A 70 -3.80 20.20 -14.38
CA GLU A 70 -3.81 20.40 -15.83
C GLU A 70 -4.25 19.11 -16.53
N SER A 71 -5.44 19.17 -17.13
CA SER A 71 -6.10 18.07 -17.84
C SER A 71 -6.04 16.73 -17.11
N VAL A 72 -6.38 16.75 -15.82
CA VAL A 72 -6.27 15.57 -14.97
C VAL A 72 -7.42 14.60 -15.23
N GLU A 73 -7.04 13.38 -15.58
CA GLU A 73 -7.93 12.21 -15.63
C GLU A 73 -7.59 11.25 -14.50
N PHE A 74 -8.61 10.71 -13.84
CA PHE A 74 -8.39 9.78 -12.75
C PHE A 74 -9.55 8.82 -12.54
N ALA A 75 -9.21 7.56 -12.28
CA ALA A 75 -10.10 6.53 -11.76
C ALA A 75 -9.37 5.78 -10.63
N TYR A 76 -10.10 5.41 -9.58
CA TYR A 76 -9.50 4.64 -8.50
C TYR A 76 -9.09 3.24 -8.98
N PRO A 77 -7.92 2.69 -8.58
CA PRO A 77 -7.49 1.35 -8.99
C PRO A 77 -8.47 0.23 -8.59
N THR A 78 -9.25 0.44 -7.53
CA THR A 78 -10.29 -0.50 -7.09
C THR A 78 -11.53 -0.52 -7.98
N ARG A 79 -11.74 0.54 -8.79
CA ARG A 79 -12.90 0.72 -9.68
C ARG A 79 -12.47 1.47 -10.97
N PRO A 80 -11.69 0.84 -11.86
CA PRO A 80 -11.14 1.50 -13.04
C PRO A 80 -12.22 1.94 -14.05
N GLU A 81 -13.35 1.22 -14.10
CA GLU A 81 -14.50 1.56 -14.97
C GLU A 81 -15.22 2.85 -14.54
N HIS A 82 -14.97 3.34 -13.33
CA HIS A 82 -15.62 4.52 -12.79
C HIS A 82 -14.65 5.69 -12.76
N GLN A 83 -14.67 6.46 -13.84
CA GLN A 83 -13.86 7.66 -13.97
C GLN A 83 -14.39 8.77 -13.06
N ILE A 84 -13.52 9.27 -12.17
CA ILE A 84 -13.84 10.37 -11.25
C ILE A 84 -13.62 11.71 -11.93
N PHE A 85 -12.52 11.82 -12.69
CA PHE A 85 -12.18 13.02 -13.47
C PHE A 85 -11.86 12.64 -14.91
N GLU A 86 -12.44 13.38 -15.86
CA GLU A 86 -12.21 13.22 -17.30
C GLU A 86 -11.32 14.32 -17.91
N ASN A 87 -11.31 15.52 -17.32
CA ASN A 87 -10.46 16.63 -17.77
C ASN A 87 -10.45 17.76 -16.73
N LEU A 88 -10.04 17.44 -15.49
CA LEU A 88 -10.05 18.42 -14.41
C LEU A 88 -8.96 19.46 -14.62
N ASN A 89 -9.37 20.73 -14.77
CA ASN A 89 -8.50 21.89 -14.80
C ASN A 89 -8.88 22.82 -13.63
N LEU A 90 -7.98 22.96 -12.67
CA LEU A 90 -8.20 23.74 -11.45
C LEU A 90 -6.91 24.46 -11.08
N THR A 91 -7.00 25.75 -10.78
CA THR A 91 -5.89 26.53 -10.24
C THR A 91 -6.27 27.02 -8.85
N ILE A 92 -5.43 26.71 -7.87
CA ILE A 92 -5.53 27.18 -6.49
C ILE A 92 -4.37 28.17 -6.29
N PRO A 93 -4.65 29.48 -6.28
CA PRO A 93 -3.61 30.49 -6.14
C PRO A 93 -2.94 30.41 -4.76
N ALA A 94 -1.65 30.72 -4.73
CA ALA A 94 -0.89 30.82 -3.49
C ALA A 94 -1.55 31.77 -2.48
N GLY A 95 -1.65 31.33 -1.22
CA GLY A 95 -2.19 32.13 -0.12
C GLY A 95 -3.70 32.36 -0.14
N GLN A 96 -4.44 31.71 -1.04
CA GLN A 96 -5.90 31.82 -1.10
C GLN A 96 -6.60 30.60 -0.50
N ILE A 97 -7.74 30.84 0.15
CA ILE A 97 -8.63 29.78 0.63
C ILE A 97 -9.64 29.48 -0.49
N VAL A 98 -9.57 28.27 -1.03
CA VAL A 98 -10.50 27.80 -2.07
C VAL A 98 -11.43 26.76 -1.47
N ALA A 99 -12.74 27.00 -1.56
CA ALA A 99 -13.77 26.06 -1.11
C ALA A 99 -14.20 25.14 -2.25
N LEU A 100 -14.07 23.82 -2.06
CA LEU A 100 -14.55 22.81 -3.00
C LEU A 100 -15.99 22.42 -2.65
N CYS A 101 -16.95 22.80 -3.51
CA CYS A 101 -18.37 22.59 -3.30
C CYS A 101 -18.97 21.55 -4.27
N GLY A 102 -20.11 20.96 -3.90
CA GLY A 102 -20.96 20.17 -4.81
C GLY A 102 -21.52 18.89 -4.17
N PRO A 103 -22.12 17.99 -4.96
CA PRO A 103 -22.73 16.77 -4.46
C PRO A 103 -21.73 15.82 -3.80
N SER A 104 -22.22 14.98 -2.90
CA SER A 104 -21.44 13.90 -2.29
C SER A 104 -21.08 12.86 -3.35
N GLY A 105 -19.83 12.38 -3.36
CA GLY A 105 -19.35 11.38 -4.32
C GLY A 105 -18.69 11.94 -5.58
N GLU A 106 -18.78 13.25 -5.85
CA GLU A 106 -18.21 13.92 -7.03
C GLU A 106 -16.69 14.17 -6.95
N GLY A 107 -15.96 13.36 -6.18
CA GLY A 107 -14.50 13.39 -6.17
C GLY A 107 -13.82 14.52 -5.38
N LYS A 108 -14.51 15.30 -4.55
CA LYS A 108 -13.87 16.39 -3.76
C LYS A 108 -12.70 15.90 -2.91
N THR A 109 -12.90 14.81 -2.16
CA THR A 109 -11.85 14.14 -1.38
C THR A 109 -10.76 13.55 -2.28
N THR A 110 -11.10 13.20 -3.51
CA THR A 110 -10.14 12.72 -4.51
C THR A 110 -9.16 13.83 -4.92
N ILE A 111 -9.59 15.10 -4.99
CA ILE A 111 -8.69 16.23 -5.26
C ILE A 111 -7.61 16.31 -4.19
N THR A 112 -7.99 16.25 -2.92
CA THR A 112 -7.04 16.22 -1.79
C THR A 112 -6.12 15.01 -1.86
N SER A 113 -6.67 13.83 -2.19
CA SER A 113 -5.89 12.59 -2.31
C SER A 113 -4.84 12.64 -3.43
N LEU A 114 -5.13 13.34 -4.53
CA LEU A 114 -4.19 13.57 -5.63
C LEU A 114 -3.14 14.63 -5.26
N LEU A 115 -3.53 15.67 -4.51
CA LEU A 115 -2.62 16.71 -4.02
C LEU A 115 -1.58 16.16 -3.03
N GLU A 116 -2.02 15.29 -2.12
CA GLU A 116 -1.15 14.59 -1.16
C GLU A 116 -0.37 13.42 -1.79
N ARG A 117 -0.56 13.22 -3.10
CA ARG A 117 0.03 12.15 -3.90
C ARG A 117 -0.16 10.77 -3.25
N PHE A 118 -1.35 10.50 -2.72
CA PHE A 118 -1.76 9.14 -2.35
C PHE A 118 -2.10 8.30 -3.58
N TYR A 119 -2.57 8.96 -4.63
CA TYR A 119 -2.75 8.39 -5.94
C TYR A 119 -2.10 9.30 -6.98
N GLU A 120 -1.66 8.70 -8.09
CA GLU A 120 -1.22 9.45 -9.26
C GLU A 120 -2.35 9.51 -10.28
N PRO A 121 -2.53 10.64 -10.98
CA PRO A 121 -3.56 10.74 -12.00
C PRO A 121 -3.21 9.85 -13.20
N THR A 122 -4.24 9.25 -13.80
CA THR A 122 -4.14 8.35 -14.96
C THR A 122 -3.60 9.10 -16.18
N SER A 123 -4.04 10.36 -16.36
CA SER A 123 -3.54 11.28 -17.39
C SER A 123 -3.48 12.70 -16.83
N GLY A 124 -2.76 13.58 -17.52
CA GLY A 124 -2.49 14.94 -17.07
C GLY A 124 -1.44 15.01 -15.97
N ARG A 125 -1.42 16.15 -15.25
CA ARG A 125 -0.45 16.42 -14.19
C ARG A 125 -1.00 17.35 -13.13
N VAL A 126 -0.46 17.21 -11.92
CA VAL A 126 -0.68 18.12 -10.80
C VAL A 126 0.63 18.82 -10.52
N LEU A 127 0.59 20.14 -10.44
CA LEU A 127 1.76 21.00 -10.27
C LEU A 127 1.69 21.70 -8.91
N LEU A 128 2.85 21.83 -8.26
CA LEU A 128 3.09 22.73 -7.14
C LEU A 128 4.18 23.73 -7.58
N ASP A 129 3.86 25.02 -7.61
CA ASP A 129 4.75 26.08 -8.08
C ASP A 129 5.40 25.78 -9.45
N ASN A 130 4.57 25.34 -10.40
CA ASN A 130 4.95 24.87 -11.75
C ASN A 130 5.84 23.61 -11.81
N GLN A 131 6.09 22.91 -10.69
CA GLN A 131 6.78 21.62 -10.68
C GLN A 131 5.78 20.47 -10.55
N ASP A 132 5.92 19.44 -11.38
CA ASP A 132 5.07 18.25 -11.31
C ASP A 132 5.30 17.50 -10.00
N LEU A 133 4.21 17.24 -9.26
CA LEU A 133 4.25 16.49 -8.01
C LEU A 133 4.96 15.14 -8.13
N ARG A 134 4.94 14.52 -9.32
CA ARG A 134 5.63 13.25 -9.60
C ARG A 134 7.16 13.37 -9.47
N THR A 135 7.69 14.55 -9.76
CA THR A 135 9.14 14.84 -9.69
C THR A 135 9.60 15.20 -8.28
N LEU A 136 8.66 15.52 -7.39
CA LEU A 136 8.98 15.96 -6.04
C LEU A 136 9.20 14.78 -5.09
N ASN A 137 10.05 14.99 -4.09
CA ASN A 137 10.23 14.05 -3.00
C ASN A 137 8.92 13.95 -2.19
N LEU A 138 8.43 12.73 -1.98
CA LEU A 138 7.12 12.50 -1.35
C LEU A 138 7.10 12.82 0.14
N GLU A 139 8.17 12.49 0.87
CA GLU A 139 8.30 12.79 2.29
C GLU A 139 8.32 14.30 2.51
N TRP A 140 9.09 15.01 1.68
CA TRP A 140 9.12 16.47 1.69
C TRP A 140 7.76 17.07 1.34
N LEU A 141 7.10 16.59 0.27
CA LEU A 141 5.80 17.09 -0.17
C LEU A 141 4.74 16.99 0.94
N ARG A 142 4.63 15.82 1.58
CA ARG A 142 3.68 15.61 2.69
C ARG A 142 4.05 16.37 3.95
N GLY A 143 5.31 16.79 4.11
CA GLY A 143 5.71 17.71 5.17
C GLY A 143 5.26 19.16 4.92
N GLN A 144 4.97 19.53 3.67
CA GLN A 144 4.46 20.87 3.33
C GLN A 144 2.94 20.94 3.28
N VAL A 145 2.27 19.82 3.00
CA VAL A 145 0.80 19.72 2.96
C VAL A 145 0.30 19.25 4.32
N GLY A 146 -0.24 20.17 5.13
CA GLY A 146 -0.77 19.90 6.47
C GLY A 146 -1.74 20.96 6.96
#